data_AF-A0A1H3HNX1-F1
#
_entry.id   AF-A0A1H3HNX1-F1
#
_cell.length_a   1.000
_cell.length_b   1.000
_cell.length_c   1.000
_cell.angle_alpha   90.00
_cell.angle_beta   90.00
_cell.angle_gamma   90.00
#
_symmetry.space_group_name_H-M   'P 1'
#
loop_
_entity.id
_entity.type
_entity.pdbx_description
1 polymer ?
#
loop_
_entity_poly.entity_id
_entity_poly.type
_entity_poly.pdbx_seq_one_letter_code
_entity_poly.pdbx_strand_id
1 'polypeptide(L)'
;MGKGGNGRRRMGAGWGLAALLAAGQALAGPAPAPPAPRLDAVQAANFAALALDCVDREYPNKIAHRLDGAADARPPAQLYPAFYGCYDWHSAVHGHWLLARLAQRFPAEPFAARARQALDRHLTAANIAGELAYLRRNDDESFERPYGLAWLLQLGAQLRGWDDPQAQRWSQALQPLEREAAARLLRWLPKLTRPIRVGEHSQTAFAFGLALDWTQASGDQTLRQALLARSRDYYLGDRDCPLAYEPSGQDFLSPCLAEADLMRRVLAPAEFAAWLDRFLPAIPRRARADWLAPGVVLDKADGKLAHLDGLNLSRAWMLEGIAAGLPPRDRRLPALRAAAARHRELGLAAVSGGHYAGAHWLGSFATYLLAPPGAAGEGAAPAAAGGR
;
A
#
# COMPACT_ATOMS: atom_id res chain seq x y z
N MET A 1 1.34 73.52 53.01
CA MET A 1 1.19 74.65 52.07
C MET A 1 1.23 74.09 50.65
N GLY A 2 0.31 74.29 49.72
CA GLY A 2 -0.89 75.10 49.66
C GLY A 2 -1.17 75.42 48.18
N LYS A 3 -2.38 75.03 47.70
CA LYS A 3 -3.14 75.57 46.56
C LYS A 3 -2.53 75.35 45.15
N GLY A 4 -3.27 74.98 44.09
CA GLY A 4 -4.69 75.08 43.78
C GLY A 4 -4.83 75.60 42.33
N GLY A 5 -5.79 75.11 41.56
CA GLY A 5 -6.12 75.76 40.27
C GLY A 5 -6.93 74.91 39.29
N ASN A 6 -8.24 74.95 39.45
CA ASN A 6 -9.27 74.30 38.65
C ASN A 6 -9.56 75.12 37.36
N GLY A 7 -9.90 74.47 36.25
CA GLY A 7 -10.24 75.14 34.99
C GLY A 7 -11.06 74.26 34.05
N ARG A 8 -12.37 74.11 34.34
CA ARG A 8 -13.36 73.53 33.43
C ARG A 8 -13.65 74.48 32.26
N ARG A 9 -13.69 73.97 31.04
CA ARG A 9 -14.62 74.44 29.99
C ARG A 9 -15.30 73.25 29.31
N ARG A 10 -16.64 73.32 29.29
CA ARG A 10 -17.55 72.47 28.54
C ARG A 10 -17.73 73.01 27.12
N MET A 11 -18.03 72.10 26.19
CA MET A 11 -19.10 72.12 25.16
C MET A 11 -18.60 71.67 23.79
N GLY A 12 -19.35 70.72 23.19
CA GLY A 12 -19.21 70.33 21.79
C GLY A 12 -19.43 68.84 21.54
N ALA A 13 -20.58 68.29 21.94
CA ALA A 13 -20.99 66.96 21.50
C ALA A 13 -21.53 67.04 20.06
N GLY A 14 -20.68 66.77 19.07
CA GLY A 14 -21.08 66.50 17.70
C GLY A 14 -21.21 64.99 17.50
N TRP A 15 -22.44 64.48 17.49
CA TRP A 15 -22.73 63.10 17.10
C TRP A 15 -22.68 63.00 15.58
N GLY A 16 -21.51 62.71 15.02
CA GLY A 16 -21.38 62.23 13.65
C GLY A 16 -21.71 60.74 13.60
N LEU A 17 -22.84 60.37 13.00
CA LEU A 17 -23.14 58.98 12.63
C LEU A 17 -22.14 58.54 11.55
N ALA A 18 -21.04 57.90 11.96
CA ALA A 18 -20.22 57.10 11.05
C ALA A 18 -20.89 55.72 10.92
N ALA A 19 -21.61 55.49 9.83
CA ALA A 19 -22.10 54.18 9.45
C ALA A 19 -20.91 53.26 9.13
N LEU A 20 -20.48 52.48 10.10
CA LEU A 20 -19.56 51.36 9.90
C LEU A 20 -20.31 50.27 9.11
N LEU A 21 -20.13 50.26 7.79
CA LEU A 21 -20.44 49.13 6.94
C LEU A 21 -19.54 47.96 7.35
N ALA A 22 -20.04 47.11 8.24
CA ALA A 22 -19.44 45.81 8.51
C ALA A 22 -19.65 44.93 7.27
N ALA A 23 -18.68 44.96 6.35
CA ALA A 23 -18.57 43.96 5.29
C ALA A 23 -18.29 42.62 5.96
N GLY A 24 -19.34 41.80 6.12
CA GLY A 24 -19.21 40.41 6.51
C GLY A 24 -18.41 39.67 5.45
N GLN A 25 -17.11 39.50 5.69
CA GLN A 25 -16.32 38.52 4.95
C GLN A 25 -16.82 37.15 5.39
N ALA A 26 -17.69 36.55 4.57
CA ALA A 26 -17.93 35.12 4.63
C ALA A 26 -16.56 34.45 4.49
N LEU A 27 -16.07 33.85 5.58
CA LEU A 27 -14.91 32.97 5.54
C LEU A 27 -15.27 31.85 4.58
N ALA A 28 -14.78 31.96 3.34
CA ALA A 28 -14.85 30.88 2.39
C ALA A 28 -14.22 29.66 3.07
N GLY A 29 -15.02 28.61 3.27
CA GLY A 29 -14.51 27.34 3.78
C GLY A 29 -13.33 26.89 2.91
N PRO A 30 -12.37 26.14 3.47
CA PRO A 30 -11.23 25.65 2.69
C PRO A 30 -11.76 24.97 1.43
N ALA A 31 -11.23 25.38 0.28
CA ALA A 31 -11.58 24.78 -1.01
C ALA A 31 -11.46 23.25 -0.89
N PRO A 32 -12.40 22.48 -1.47
CA PRO A 32 -12.29 21.03 -1.47
C PRO A 32 -10.92 20.65 -2.03
N ALA A 33 -10.20 19.79 -1.31
CA ALA A 33 -8.91 19.31 -1.77
C ALA A 33 -9.07 18.71 -3.17
N PRO A 34 -8.13 18.95 -4.11
CA PRO A 34 -8.19 18.34 -5.42
C PRO A 34 -8.28 16.82 -5.28
N PRO A 35 -9.02 16.13 -6.17
CA PRO A 35 -9.10 14.69 -6.14
C PRO A 35 -7.69 14.09 -6.18
N ALA A 36 -7.49 12.99 -5.46
CA ALA A 36 -6.20 12.29 -5.48
C ALA A 36 -5.84 11.95 -6.94
N PRO A 37 -4.57 12.15 -7.35
CA PRO A 37 -4.14 11.82 -8.69
C PRO A 37 -4.44 10.34 -8.97
N ARG A 38 -5.07 10.08 -10.11
CA ARG A 38 -5.37 8.73 -10.58
C ARG A 38 -4.24 8.27 -11.49
N LEU A 39 -3.99 6.97 -11.54
CA LEU A 39 -3.05 6.37 -12.49
C LEU A 39 -3.49 6.72 -13.92
N ASP A 40 -2.60 7.35 -14.70
CA ASP A 40 -2.83 7.62 -16.12
C ASP A 40 -2.19 6.55 -17.04
N ALA A 41 -2.50 6.61 -18.34
CA ALA A 41 -2.03 5.63 -19.32
C ALA A 41 -0.50 5.65 -19.53
N VAL A 42 0.14 6.81 -19.43
CA VAL A 42 1.59 6.95 -19.60
C VAL A 42 2.32 6.32 -18.42
N GLN A 43 1.87 6.60 -17.20
CA GLN A 43 2.36 5.97 -15.99
C GLN A 43 2.12 4.45 -16.02
N ALA A 44 0.93 4.03 -16.43
CA ALA A 44 0.60 2.61 -16.57
C ALA A 44 1.52 1.91 -17.58
N ALA A 45 1.79 2.51 -18.73
CA ALA A 45 2.72 1.96 -19.72
C ALA A 45 4.14 1.84 -19.18
N ASN A 46 4.63 2.86 -18.46
CA ASN A 46 5.94 2.83 -17.81
C ASN A 46 6.02 1.69 -16.78
N PHE A 47 5.02 1.56 -15.90
CA PHE A 47 5.00 0.51 -14.88
C PHE A 47 4.85 -0.90 -15.48
N ALA A 48 4.05 -1.04 -16.54
CA ALA A 48 3.94 -2.30 -17.27
C ALA A 48 5.27 -2.70 -17.91
N ALA A 49 6.02 -1.75 -18.46
CA ALA A 49 7.35 -2.02 -19.02
C ALA A 49 8.31 -2.57 -17.95
N LEU A 50 8.35 -1.96 -16.75
CA LEU A 50 9.19 -2.44 -15.65
C LEU A 50 8.92 -3.92 -15.29
N ALA A 51 7.64 -4.31 -15.21
CA ALA A 51 7.28 -5.71 -14.94
C ALA A 51 7.59 -6.62 -16.13
N LEU A 52 7.22 -6.23 -17.36
CA LEU A 52 7.49 -7.03 -18.57
C LEU A 52 8.98 -7.27 -18.78
N ASP A 53 9.84 -6.32 -18.40
CA ASP A 53 11.30 -6.45 -18.52
C ASP A 53 11.90 -7.44 -17.51
N CYS A 54 11.18 -7.81 -16.45
CA CYS A 54 11.69 -8.69 -15.40
C CYS A 54 10.98 -10.05 -15.29
N VAL A 55 9.68 -10.17 -15.58
CA VAL A 55 8.93 -11.42 -15.30
C VAL A 55 9.45 -12.65 -16.03
N ASP A 56 10.01 -12.50 -17.23
CA ASP A 56 10.66 -13.60 -17.98
C ASP A 56 12.19 -13.69 -17.73
N ARG A 57 12.78 -12.75 -16.98
CA ARG A 57 14.23 -12.60 -16.79
C ARG A 57 14.73 -13.41 -15.60
N GLU A 58 15.37 -14.55 -15.86
CA GLU A 58 15.85 -15.47 -14.82
C GLU A 58 17.07 -14.95 -14.02
N TYR A 59 17.93 -14.10 -14.60
CA TYR A 59 19.15 -13.62 -13.92
C TYR A 59 19.40 -12.11 -14.07
N PRO A 60 19.99 -11.44 -13.06
CA PRO A 60 20.37 -11.97 -11.74
C PRO A 60 19.13 -12.26 -10.87
N ASN A 61 19.22 -13.29 -10.03
CA ASN A 61 18.14 -13.67 -9.11
C ASN A 61 18.71 -14.08 -7.74
N LYS A 62 17.99 -13.72 -6.69
CA LYS A 62 18.31 -13.97 -5.29
C LYS A 62 17.47 -15.14 -4.80
N ILE A 63 18.11 -16.30 -4.70
CA ILE A 63 17.54 -17.47 -4.04
C ILE A 63 17.89 -17.41 -2.55
N ALA A 64 16.86 -17.40 -1.70
CA ALA A 64 17.02 -17.44 -0.25
C ALA A 64 16.25 -18.63 0.32
N HIS A 65 16.94 -19.76 0.51
CA HIS A 65 16.39 -20.94 1.14
C HIS A 65 17.44 -21.77 1.87
N ARG A 66 17.00 -22.72 2.70
CA ARG A 66 17.88 -23.76 3.23
C ARG A 66 18.16 -24.80 2.13
N LEU A 67 19.43 -25.21 2.03
CA LEU A 67 19.87 -26.36 1.24
C LEU A 67 19.98 -27.57 2.19
N ASP A 68 19.12 -28.58 1.99
CA ASP A 68 19.21 -29.86 2.70
C ASP A 68 20.22 -30.80 2.04
N GLY A 69 20.41 -30.64 0.72
CA GLY A 69 21.47 -31.31 -0.03
C GLY A 69 21.77 -30.62 -1.37
N ALA A 70 22.71 -31.19 -2.13
CA ALA A 70 23.15 -30.61 -3.41
C ALA A 70 22.02 -30.43 -4.44
N ALA A 71 20.98 -31.27 -4.39
CA ALA A 71 19.82 -31.20 -5.29
C ALA A 71 18.93 -29.95 -5.06
N ASP A 72 19.10 -29.24 -3.94
CA ASP A 72 18.37 -28.00 -3.68
C ASP A 72 18.97 -26.79 -4.40
N ALA A 73 20.24 -26.86 -4.78
CA ALA A 73 20.94 -25.80 -5.51
C ALA A 73 20.56 -25.85 -7.00
N ARG A 74 19.37 -25.35 -7.34
CA ARG A 74 18.83 -25.33 -8.71
C ARG A 74 18.58 -23.90 -9.22
N PRO A 75 18.58 -23.70 -10.55
CA PRO A 75 18.14 -22.46 -11.18
C PRO A 75 16.72 -22.02 -10.77
N PRO A 76 16.41 -20.71 -10.74
CA PRO A 76 15.08 -20.20 -10.40
C PRO A 76 13.94 -20.87 -11.18
N ALA A 77 14.09 -21.07 -12.51
CA ALA A 77 13.04 -21.68 -13.33
C ALA A 77 12.73 -23.14 -12.98
N GLN A 78 13.68 -23.84 -12.36
CA GLN A 78 13.48 -25.21 -11.87
C GLN A 78 12.95 -25.27 -10.43
N LEU A 79 13.14 -24.20 -9.66
CA LEU A 79 12.66 -24.10 -8.29
C LEU A 79 11.21 -23.61 -8.27
N TYR A 80 10.89 -22.53 -8.98
CA TYR A 80 9.60 -21.85 -8.93
C TYR A 80 9.20 -21.38 -10.35
N PRO A 81 8.68 -22.29 -11.19
CA PRO A 81 8.51 -22.07 -12.64
C PRO A 81 7.43 -21.05 -13.04
N ALA A 82 6.52 -20.66 -12.14
CA ALA A 82 5.59 -19.56 -12.39
C ALA A 82 6.22 -18.21 -12.05
N PHE A 83 7.08 -18.15 -11.03
CA PHE A 83 7.61 -16.91 -10.47
C PHE A 83 9.14 -16.83 -10.52
N TYR A 84 9.76 -17.39 -11.56
CA TYR A 84 11.21 -17.50 -11.69
C TYR A 84 11.95 -16.21 -12.06
N GLY A 85 11.23 -15.27 -12.68
CA GLY A 85 11.82 -14.03 -13.13
C GLY A 85 12.08 -13.03 -12.02
N CYS A 86 12.43 -11.81 -12.44
CA CYS A 86 12.74 -10.67 -11.59
C CYS A 86 13.87 -10.98 -10.59
N TYR A 87 14.07 -10.09 -9.61
CA TYR A 87 15.18 -10.23 -8.68
C TYR A 87 15.00 -11.37 -7.68
N ASP A 88 13.77 -11.70 -7.28
CA ASP A 88 13.43 -12.85 -6.44
C ASP A 88 11.95 -13.26 -6.63
N TRP A 89 11.54 -14.33 -5.94
CA TRP A 89 10.21 -14.94 -6.10
C TRP A 89 9.07 -13.94 -5.85
N HIS A 90 9.08 -13.22 -4.73
CA HIS A 90 8.00 -12.27 -4.45
C HIS A 90 8.02 -11.07 -5.40
N SER A 91 9.20 -10.63 -5.87
CA SER A 91 9.31 -9.62 -6.93
C SER A 91 8.62 -10.06 -8.21
N ALA A 92 8.75 -11.34 -8.60
CA ALA A 92 7.98 -11.87 -9.71
C ALA A 92 6.48 -11.83 -9.41
N VAL A 93 6.03 -12.26 -8.22
CA VAL A 93 4.61 -12.18 -7.82
C VAL A 93 4.07 -10.75 -7.90
N HIS A 94 4.84 -9.76 -7.44
CA HIS A 94 4.52 -8.34 -7.60
C HIS A 94 4.33 -7.95 -9.06
N GLY A 95 5.27 -8.33 -9.92
CA GLY A 95 5.20 -8.07 -11.36
C GLY A 95 3.95 -8.66 -12.00
N HIS A 96 3.59 -9.90 -11.65
CA HIS A 96 2.38 -10.54 -12.15
C HIS A 96 1.11 -9.83 -11.66
N TRP A 97 1.06 -9.43 -10.39
CA TRP A 97 -0.06 -8.64 -9.85
C TRP A 97 -0.19 -7.30 -10.58
N LEU A 98 0.93 -6.61 -10.81
CA LEU A 98 0.98 -5.34 -11.52
C LEU A 98 0.45 -5.51 -12.96
N LEU A 99 0.93 -6.50 -13.70
CA LEU A 99 0.48 -6.78 -15.06
C LEU A 99 -1.01 -7.08 -15.12
N ALA A 100 -1.54 -7.89 -14.19
CA ALA A 100 -2.96 -8.19 -14.11
C ALA A 100 -3.79 -6.92 -13.80
N ARG A 101 -3.33 -6.08 -12.87
CA ARG A 101 -4.02 -4.84 -12.48
C ARG A 101 -4.06 -3.84 -13.63
N LEU A 102 -2.93 -3.65 -14.33
CA LEU A 102 -2.83 -2.72 -15.44
C LEU A 102 -3.61 -3.20 -16.67
N ALA A 103 -3.52 -4.49 -17.01
CA ALA A 103 -4.28 -5.06 -18.13
C ALA A 103 -5.80 -5.02 -17.90
N GLN A 104 -6.27 -5.16 -16.65
CA GLN A 104 -7.67 -4.95 -16.31
C GLN A 104 -8.11 -3.49 -16.52
N ARG A 105 -7.26 -2.54 -16.10
CA ARG A 105 -7.63 -1.11 -16.02
C ARG A 105 -7.41 -0.34 -17.32
N PHE A 106 -6.50 -0.82 -18.15
CA PHE A 106 -6.12 -0.22 -19.43
C PHE A 106 -6.16 -1.27 -20.55
N PRO A 107 -7.31 -1.92 -20.81
CA PRO A 107 -7.40 -3.04 -21.73
C PRO A 107 -7.12 -2.66 -23.20
N ALA A 108 -7.25 -1.38 -23.54
CA ALA A 108 -7.01 -0.86 -24.89
C ALA A 108 -5.55 -0.44 -25.13
N GLU A 109 -4.72 -0.37 -24.09
CA GLU A 109 -3.32 0.06 -24.23
C GLU A 109 -2.45 -1.04 -24.86
N PRO A 110 -1.43 -0.69 -25.67
CA PRO A 110 -0.59 -1.68 -26.35
C PRO A 110 0.10 -2.69 -25.42
N PHE A 111 0.44 -2.26 -24.19
CA PHE A 111 1.08 -3.16 -23.21
C PHE A 111 0.13 -4.24 -22.69
N ALA A 112 -1.20 -4.06 -22.76
CA ALA A 112 -2.16 -4.98 -22.17
C ALA A 112 -2.10 -6.36 -22.83
N ALA A 113 -1.92 -6.42 -24.16
CA ALA A 113 -1.74 -7.67 -24.88
C ALA A 113 -0.47 -8.42 -24.44
N ARG A 114 0.64 -7.70 -24.27
CA ARG A 114 1.92 -8.27 -23.78
C ARG A 114 1.79 -8.75 -22.33
N ALA A 115 1.13 -7.98 -21.48
CA ALA A 115 0.85 -8.33 -20.09
C ALA A 115 0.04 -9.64 -19.99
N ARG A 116 -1.05 -9.75 -20.76
CA ARG A 116 -1.85 -10.98 -20.84
C ARG A 116 -1.03 -12.16 -21.33
N GLN A 117 -0.20 -11.98 -22.35
CA GLN A 117 0.65 -13.06 -22.87
C GLN A 117 1.67 -13.55 -21.83
N ALA A 118 2.25 -12.65 -21.04
CA ALA A 118 3.13 -13.02 -19.93
C ALA A 118 2.36 -13.81 -18.85
N LEU A 119 1.20 -13.31 -18.42
CA LEU A 119 0.34 -14.01 -17.46
C LEU A 119 -0.05 -15.42 -17.95
N ASP A 120 -0.36 -15.57 -19.24
CA ASP A 120 -0.75 -16.86 -19.83
C ASP A 120 0.41 -17.88 -19.87
N ARG A 121 1.65 -17.42 -20.11
CA ARG A 121 2.83 -18.29 -20.04
C ARG A 121 3.14 -18.75 -18.61
N HIS A 122 2.99 -17.86 -17.64
CA HIS A 122 3.42 -18.10 -16.28
C HIS A 122 2.36 -18.80 -15.42
N LEU A 123 1.09 -18.38 -15.51
CA LEU A 123 0.00 -18.86 -14.66
C LEU A 123 -0.72 -20.08 -15.25
N THR A 124 0.07 -21.09 -15.62
CA THR A 124 -0.42 -22.38 -16.11
C THR A 124 -0.56 -23.38 -14.97
N ALA A 125 -1.45 -24.36 -15.11
CA ALA A 125 -1.59 -25.42 -14.12
C ALA A 125 -0.27 -26.19 -13.87
N ALA A 126 0.55 -26.38 -14.92
CA ALA A 126 1.85 -27.05 -14.81
C ALA A 126 2.85 -26.24 -13.98
N ASN A 127 2.98 -24.94 -14.24
CA ASN A 127 3.89 -24.09 -13.48
C ASN A 127 3.43 -23.97 -12.02
N ILE A 128 2.13 -23.80 -11.78
CA ILE A 128 1.60 -23.74 -10.41
C ILE A 128 1.80 -25.07 -9.66
N ALA A 129 1.74 -26.22 -10.34
CA ALA A 129 2.11 -27.49 -9.73
C ALA A 129 3.60 -27.54 -9.32
N GLY A 130 4.49 -26.92 -10.10
CA GLY A 130 5.90 -26.75 -9.75
C GLY A 130 6.11 -25.86 -8.52
N GLU A 131 5.40 -24.73 -8.43
CA GLU A 131 5.41 -23.86 -7.24
C GLU A 131 4.98 -24.62 -5.99
N LEU A 132 3.90 -25.41 -6.09
CA LEU A 132 3.41 -26.25 -5.00
C LEU A 132 4.42 -27.31 -4.58
N ALA A 133 5.07 -27.96 -5.54
CA ALA A 133 6.11 -28.94 -5.26
C ALA A 133 7.27 -28.31 -4.49
N TYR A 134 7.67 -27.08 -4.85
CA TYR A 134 8.71 -26.36 -4.14
C TYR A 134 8.29 -25.92 -2.74
N LEU A 135 7.11 -25.32 -2.57
CA LEU A 135 6.62 -24.96 -1.24
C LEU A 135 6.62 -26.19 -0.33
N ARG A 136 6.20 -27.34 -0.83
CA ARG A 136 6.07 -28.60 -0.05
C ARG A 136 7.33 -29.44 0.04
N ARG A 137 8.48 -29.00 -0.52
CA ARG A 137 9.67 -29.86 -0.70
C ARG A 137 10.31 -30.37 0.59
N ASN A 138 10.01 -29.75 1.73
CA ASN A 138 10.52 -30.11 3.05
C ASN A 138 9.61 -29.52 4.15
N ASP A 139 9.97 -29.78 5.40
CA ASP A 139 9.28 -29.23 6.58
C ASP A 139 9.53 -27.73 6.82
N ASP A 140 10.23 -27.04 5.90
CA ASP A 140 10.46 -25.60 5.98
C ASP A 140 9.22 -24.80 5.55
N GLU A 141 8.43 -24.40 6.55
CA GLU A 141 7.26 -23.54 6.36
C GLU A 141 7.59 -22.03 6.37
N SER A 142 8.88 -21.65 6.38
CA SER A 142 9.29 -20.25 6.51
C SER A 142 9.41 -19.50 5.18
N PHE A 143 9.56 -20.22 4.06
CA PHE A 143 9.72 -19.61 2.74
C PHE A 143 8.61 -18.58 2.45
N GLU A 144 9.04 -17.36 2.11
CA GLU A 144 8.20 -16.22 1.74
C GLU A 144 7.19 -15.76 2.81
N ARG A 145 7.35 -16.23 4.04
CA ARG A 145 6.46 -15.87 5.13
C ARG A 145 6.89 -14.56 5.82
N PRO A 146 5.97 -13.64 6.10
CA PRO A 146 4.57 -13.62 5.64
C PRO A 146 4.36 -12.86 4.32
N TYR A 147 5.35 -12.09 3.87
CA TYR A 147 5.18 -11.09 2.82
C TYR A 147 4.92 -11.64 1.42
N GLY A 148 5.77 -12.54 0.90
CA GLY A 148 5.56 -13.11 -0.42
C GLY A 148 4.26 -13.91 -0.48
N LEU A 149 3.94 -14.67 0.59
CA LEU A 149 2.64 -15.36 0.69
C LEU A 149 1.47 -14.36 0.62
N ALA A 150 1.55 -13.23 1.30
CA ALA A 150 0.52 -12.21 1.28
C ALA A 150 0.36 -11.55 -0.10
N TRP A 151 1.45 -11.31 -0.83
CA TRP A 151 1.39 -10.80 -2.21
C TRP A 151 0.83 -11.82 -3.20
N LEU A 152 1.11 -13.11 -3.00
CA LEU A 152 0.49 -14.18 -3.78
C LEU A 152 -1.03 -14.22 -3.56
N LEU A 153 -1.48 -14.08 -2.31
CA LEU A 153 -2.91 -13.94 -2.02
C LEU A 153 -3.50 -12.68 -2.67
N GLN A 154 -2.77 -11.57 -2.67
CA GLN A 154 -3.19 -10.33 -3.35
C GLN A 154 -3.32 -10.50 -4.88
N LEU A 155 -2.45 -11.28 -5.52
CA LEU A 155 -2.58 -11.70 -6.93
C LEU A 155 -3.84 -12.55 -7.13
N GLY A 156 -4.08 -13.54 -6.27
CA GLY A 156 -5.30 -14.35 -6.30
C GLY A 156 -6.58 -13.52 -6.23
N ALA A 157 -6.63 -12.55 -5.32
CA ALA A 157 -7.75 -11.61 -5.19
C ALA A 157 -7.95 -10.76 -6.44
N GLN A 158 -6.85 -10.24 -7.03
CA GLN A 158 -6.90 -9.45 -8.26
C GLN A 158 -7.44 -10.24 -9.45
N LEU A 159 -6.99 -11.48 -9.66
CA LEU A 159 -7.48 -12.32 -10.74
C LEU A 159 -8.95 -12.73 -10.55
N ARG A 160 -9.34 -13.05 -9.30
CA ARG A 160 -10.71 -13.43 -8.96
C ARG A 160 -11.71 -12.30 -9.20
N GLY A 161 -11.32 -11.06 -8.88
CA GLY A 161 -12.12 -9.87 -9.09
C GLY A 161 -12.09 -9.32 -10.52
N TRP A 162 -11.39 -9.99 -11.45
CA TRP A 162 -11.35 -9.59 -12.85
C TRP A 162 -12.36 -10.41 -13.65
N ASP A 163 -13.46 -9.76 -14.04
CA ASP A 163 -14.49 -10.31 -14.92
C ASP A 163 -13.98 -10.42 -16.37
N ASP A 164 -13.12 -11.42 -16.61
CA ASP A 164 -12.54 -11.74 -17.90
C ASP A 164 -12.27 -13.25 -18.03
N PRO A 165 -12.60 -13.89 -19.16
CA PRO A 165 -12.39 -15.33 -19.32
C PRO A 165 -10.94 -15.79 -19.14
N GLN A 166 -9.94 -15.01 -19.57
CA GLN A 166 -8.54 -15.39 -19.36
C GLN A 166 -8.16 -15.26 -17.88
N ALA A 167 -8.60 -14.19 -17.22
CA ALA A 167 -8.36 -13.99 -15.80
C ALA A 167 -9.00 -15.09 -14.94
N GLN A 168 -10.20 -15.57 -15.29
CA GLN A 168 -10.84 -16.68 -14.61
C GLN A 168 -10.05 -17.99 -14.77
N ARG A 169 -9.47 -18.26 -15.96
CA ARG A 169 -8.57 -19.42 -16.16
C ARG A 169 -7.31 -19.30 -15.30
N TRP A 170 -6.66 -18.14 -15.27
CA TRP A 170 -5.48 -17.93 -14.43
C TRP A 170 -5.82 -18.03 -12.93
N SER A 171 -6.97 -17.50 -12.51
CA SER A 171 -7.47 -17.63 -11.13
C SER A 171 -7.68 -19.10 -10.75
N GLN A 172 -8.26 -19.91 -11.64
CA GLN A 172 -8.42 -21.35 -11.43
C GLN A 172 -7.07 -22.07 -11.33
N ALA A 173 -6.12 -21.73 -12.20
CA ALA A 173 -4.78 -22.31 -12.18
C ALA A 173 -4.01 -21.96 -10.88
N LEU A 174 -4.13 -20.71 -10.40
CA LEU A 174 -3.44 -20.20 -9.21
C LEU A 174 -4.06 -20.70 -7.88
N GLN A 175 -5.36 -21.03 -7.87
CA GLN A 175 -6.11 -21.37 -6.66
C GLN A 175 -5.45 -22.42 -5.75
N PRO A 176 -4.86 -23.52 -6.25
CA PRO A 176 -4.17 -24.49 -5.40
C PRO A 176 -3.02 -23.87 -4.58
N LEU A 177 -2.29 -22.92 -5.17
CA LEU A 177 -1.17 -22.23 -4.52
C LEU A 177 -1.66 -21.19 -3.50
N GLU A 178 -2.76 -20.48 -3.79
CA GLU A 178 -3.45 -19.62 -2.80
C GLU A 178 -3.83 -20.41 -1.55
N ARG A 179 -4.41 -21.61 -1.72
CA ARG A 179 -4.82 -22.48 -0.61
C ARG A 179 -3.63 -22.94 0.22
N GLU A 180 -2.50 -23.29 -0.41
CA GLU A 180 -1.28 -23.65 0.30
C GLU A 180 -0.72 -22.46 1.10
N ALA A 181 -0.69 -21.26 0.51
CA ALA A 181 -0.26 -20.05 1.20
C ALA A 181 -1.15 -19.73 2.42
N ALA A 182 -2.47 -19.79 2.26
CA ALA A 182 -3.43 -19.61 3.35
C ALA A 182 -3.24 -20.65 4.46
N ALA A 183 -3.05 -21.93 4.10
CA ALA A 183 -2.82 -23.01 5.05
C ALA A 183 -1.51 -22.83 5.83
N ARG A 184 -0.44 -22.36 5.19
CA ARG A 184 0.84 -22.03 5.85
C ARG A 184 0.69 -20.92 6.87
N LEU A 185 -0.01 -19.84 6.51
CA LEU A 185 -0.32 -18.76 7.45
C LEU A 185 -1.12 -19.30 8.64
N LEU A 186 -2.16 -20.10 8.40
CA LEU A 186 -2.96 -20.74 9.46
C LEU A 186 -2.13 -21.62 10.41
N ARG A 187 -1.17 -22.40 9.89
CA ARG A 187 -0.28 -23.23 10.72
C ARG A 187 0.77 -22.42 11.47
N TRP A 188 1.18 -21.27 10.94
CA TRP A 188 2.17 -20.40 11.56
C TRP A 188 1.59 -19.50 12.65
N LEU A 189 0.41 -18.90 12.43
CA LEU A 189 -0.23 -17.95 13.35
C LEU A 189 -0.28 -18.40 14.83
N PRO A 190 -0.61 -19.65 15.18
CA PRO A 190 -0.64 -20.08 16.58
C PRO A 190 0.76 -20.27 17.19
N LYS A 191 1.81 -20.43 16.37
CA LYS A 191 3.21 -20.61 16.80
C LYS A 191 3.91 -19.26 17.02
N LEU A 192 3.41 -18.20 16.39
CA LEU A 192 3.94 -16.86 16.54
C LEU A 192 3.43 -16.29 17.88
N THR A 193 4.34 -15.97 18.80
CA THR A 193 3.98 -15.49 20.15
C THR A 193 3.98 -13.97 20.26
N ARG A 194 4.58 -13.27 19.29
CA ARG A 194 4.69 -11.81 19.23
C ARG A 194 4.55 -11.33 17.77
N PRO A 195 3.95 -10.16 17.53
CA PRO A 195 3.98 -9.56 16.21
C PRO A 195 5.41 -9.16 15.83
N ILE A 196 5.67 -9.09 14.52
CA ILE A 196 6.93 -8.63 13.95
C ILE A 196 6.69 -7.22 13.39
N ARG A 197 7.36 -6.22 13.98
CA ARG A 197 7.16 -4.78 13.69
C ARG A 197 8.29 -4.16 12.88
N VAL A 198 9.10 -4.93 12.16
CA VAL A 198 10.18 -4.36 11.32
C VAL A 198 9.58 -3.66 10.09
N GLY A 199 10.26 -2.67 9.50
CA GLY A 199 9.83 -2.03 8.26
C GLY A 199 10.16 -2.80 6.98
N GLU A 200 10.33 -4.12 7.08
CA GLU A 200 10.72 -5.01 6.00
C GLU A 200 9.80 -6.26 5.89
N HIS A 201 10.17 -7.20 5.01
CA HIS A 201 9.40 -8.38 4.60
C HIS A 201 8.82 -9.24 5.74
N SER A 202 9.47 -9.35 6.89
CA SER A 202 8.95 -10.21 7.97
C SER A 202 7.77 -9.60 8.73
N GLN A 203 7.42 -8.33 8.44
CA GLN A 203 6.39 -7.59 9.17
C GLN A 203 5.01 -8.24 9.10
N THR A 204 4.39 -8.44 10.27
CA THR A 204 3.09 -9.08 10.38
C THR A 204 1.92 -8.18 9.98
N ALA A 205 1.95 -6.90 10.34
CA ALA A 205 0.78 -6.02 10.16
C ALA A 205 0.41 -5.83 8.68
N PHE A 206 1.39 -5.47 7.85
CA PHE A 206 1.20 -5.34 6.41
C PHE A 206 0.70 -6.64 5.76
N ALA A 207 1.36 -7.77 6.03
CA ALA A 207 1.00 -9.05 5.43
C ALA A 207 -0.41 -9.52 5.86
N PHE A 208 -0.80 -9.29 7.11
CA PHE A 208 -2.15 -9.61 7.58
C PHE A 208 -3.21 -8.74 6.91
N GLY A 209 -2.91 -7.46 6.64
CA GLY A 209 -3.80 -6.57 5.90
C GLY A 209 -4.13 -7.10 4.51
N LEU A 210 -3.11 -7.47 3.73
CA LEU A 210 -3.30 -8.06 2.39
C LEU A 210 -4.03 -9.41 2.46
N ALA A 211 -3.67 -10.26 3.43
CA ALA A 211 -4.33 -11.55 3.60
C ALA A 211 -5.82 -11.38 3.97
N LEU A 212 -6.19 -10.40 4.81
CA LEU A 212 -7.60 -10.07 5.10
C LEU A 212 -8.34 -9.61 3.84
N ASP A 213 -7.74 -8.75 3.02
CA ASP A 213 -8.33 -8.30 1.76
C ASP A 213 -8.57 -9.50 0.81
N TRP A 214 -7.66 -10.48 0.78
CA TRP A 214 -7.88 -11.74 0.06
C TRP A 214 -9.03 -12.57 0.64
N THR A 215 -9.14 -12.72 1.97
CA THR A 215 -10.23 -13.51 2.58
C THR A 215 -11.61 -12.95 2.25
N GLN A 216 -11.71 -11.64 2.02
CA GLN A 216 -12.95 -11.01 1.55
C GLN A 216 -13.28 -11.44 0.11
N ALA A 217 -12.28 -11.53 -0.77
CA ALA A 217 -12.48 -11.95 -2.15
C ALA A 217 -12.68 -13.47 -2.30
N SER A 218 -11.94 -14.28 -1.55
CA SER A 218 -11.99 -15.75 -1.63
C SER A 218 -13.13 -16.36 -0.81
N GLY A 219 -13.65 -15.64 0.18
CA GLY A 219 -14.64 -16.15 1.12
C GLY A 219 -14.06 -17.04 2.23
N ASP A 220 -12.73 -17.15 2.35
CA ASP A 220 -12.07 -18.00 3.36
C ASP A 220 -12.29 -17.46 4.78
N GLN A 221 -13.32 -17.99 5.46
CA GLN A 221 -13.67 -17.59 6.82
C GLN A 221 -12.66 -18.09 7.86
N THR A 222 -12.02 -19.23 7.63
CA THR A 222 -11.09 -19.82 8.60
C THR A 222 -9.86 -18.94 8.79
N LEU A 223 -9.20 -18.56 7.68
CA LEU A 223 -8.06 -17.64 7.74
C LEU A 223 -8.51 -16.25 8.21
N ARG A 224 -9.69 -15.77 7.79
CA ARG A 224 -10.21 -14.48 8.22
C ARG A 224 -10.33 -14.38 9.73
N GLN A 225 -10.99 -15.35 10.37
CA GLN A 225 -11.18 -15.34 11.82
C GLN A 225 -9.84 -15.47 12.57
N ALA A 226 -8.93 -16.31 12.08
CA ALA A 226 -7.59 -16.45 12.66
C ALA A 226 -6.79 -15.13 12.61
N LEU A 227 -6.83 -14.43 11.47
CA LEU A 227 -6.16 -13.13 11.31
C LEU A 227 -6.82 -12.04 12.17
N LEU A 228 -8.15 -11.97 12.22
CA LEU A 228 -8.86 -10.99 13.05
C LEU A 228 -8.57 -11.19 14.54
N ALA A 229 -8.61 -12.44 15.02
CA ALA A 229 -8.28 -12.78 16.40
C ALA A 229 -6.82 -12.42 16.70
N ARG A 230 -5.89 -12.86 15.86
CA ARG A 230 -4.46 -12.62 16.09
C ARG A 230 -4.08 -11.13 16.02
N SER A 231 -4.73 -10.37 15.14
CA SER A 231 -4.53 -8.92 15.05
C SER A 231 -5.00 -8.21 16.31
N ARG A 232 -6.14 -8.62 16.88
CA ARG A 232 -6.61 -8.10 18.17
C ARG A 232 -5.64 -8.46 19.30
N ASP A 233 -5.22 -9.71 19.39
CA ASP A 233 -4.29 -10.18 20.43
C ASP A 233 -2.98 -9.38 20.43
N TYR A 234 -2.47 -9.04 19.24
CA TYR A 234 -1.18 -8.38 19.10
C TYR A 234 -1.23 -6.87 19.28
N TYR A 235 -2.24 -6.21 18.73
CA TYR A 235 -2.19 -4.77 18.49
C TYR A 235 -3.28 -3.98 19.24
N LEU A 236 -4.30 -4.64 19.79
CA LEU A 236 -5.40 -3.92 20.46
C LEU A 236 -4.94 -3.13 21.70
N GLY A 237 -3.93 -3.65 22.40
CA GLY A 237 -3.35 -3.05 23.60
C GLY A 237 -2.21 -2.05 23.35
N ASP A 238 -1.74 -1.94 22.11
CA ASP A 238 -0.61 -1.08 21.76
C ASP A 238 -0.96 0.41 21.91
N ARG A 239 0.04 1.19 22.29
CA ARG A 239 -0.05 2.63 22.57
C ARG A 239 1.27 3.30 22.21
N ASP A 240 1.24 4.61 22.00
CA ASP A 240 2.44 5.45 21.86
C ASP A 240 3.47 4.88 20.85
N CYS A 241 3.00 4.48 19.67
CA CYS A 241 3.88 3.87 18.67
C CYS A 241 5.09 4.76 18.37
N PRO A 242 6.33 4.23 18.38
CA PRO A 242 7.54 5.04 18.39
C PRO A 242 7.90 5.54 16.99
N LEU A 243 7.10 6.46 16.43
CA LEU A 243 7.38 7.10 15.12
C LEU A 243 8.76 7.77 15.06
N ALA A 244 9.31 8.17 16.21
CA ALA A 244 10.66 8.74 16.30
C ALA A 244 11.77 7.78 15.87
N TYR A 245 11.51 6.47 15.81
CA TYR A 245 12.46 5.46 15.34
C TYR A 245 12.29 5.14 13.85
N GLU A 246 11.30 5.73 13.18
CA GLU A 246 11.11 5.55 11.76
C GLU A 246 11.56 6.78 10.94
N PRO A 247 12.13 6.59 9.74
CA PRO A 247 12.47 5.30 9.15
C PRO A 247 13.78 4.71 9.71
N SER A 248 13.87 3.38 9.78
CA SER A 248 15.15 2.67 9.72
C SER A 248 15.71 2.74 8.30
N GLY A 249 17.02 2.60 8.14
CA GLY A 249 17.73 2.87 6.87
C GLY A 249 17.37 1.97 5.68
N GLN A 250 16.60 0.89 5.89
CA GLN A 250 16.18 -0.06 4.86
C GLN A 250 14.67 -0.32 4.86
N ASP A 251 13.90 0.54 5.54
CA ASP A 251 12.45 0.37 5.60
C ASP A 251 11.83 0.63 4.23
N PHE A 252 10.92 -0.25 3.79
CA PHE A 252 9.96 0.01 2.72
C PHE A 252 8.52 -0.06 3.23
N LEU A 253 8.31 -0.41 4.49
CA LEU A 253 7.05 -0.37 5.23
C LEU A 253 7.24 0.41 6.52
N SER A 254 6.21 1.15 6.94
CA SER A 254 6.20 1.80 8.25
C SER A 254 5.69 0.83 9.32
N PRO A 255 6.47 0.48 10.36
CA PRO A 255 6.00 -0.28 11.52
C PRO A 255 4.66 0.22 12.09
N CYS A 256 4.57 1.51 12.40
CA CYS A 256 3.40 2.10 13.03
C CYS A 256 2.21 2.24 12.06
N LEU A 257 2.44 2.74 10.85
CA LEU A 257 1.33 2.97 9.93
C LEU A 257 0.75 1.67 9.37
N ALA A 258 1.56 0.62 9.22
CA ALA A 258 1.05 -0.68 8.82
C ALA A 258 0.15 -1.31 9.90
N GLU A 259 0.49 -1.13 11.17
CA GLU A 259 -0.35 -1.56 12.29
C GLU A 259 -1.69 -0.80 12.29
N ALA A 260 -1.66 0.53 12.15
CA ALA A 260 -2.87 1.32 12.07
C ALA A 260 -3.72 0.97 10.81
N ASP A 261 -3.08 0.73 9.67
CA ASP A 261 -3.75 0.30 8.44
C ASP A 261 -4.36 -1.11 8.55
N LEU A 262 -3.75 -2.02 9.31
CA LEU A 262 -4.37 -3.29 9.67
C LEU A 262 -5.56 -3.07 10.61
N MET A 263 -5.39 -2.31 11.68
CA MET A 263 -6.40 -2.17 12.73
C MET A 263 -7.67 -1.47 12.24
N ARG A 264 -7.61 -0.61 11.22
CA ARG A 264 -8.82 -0.08 10.55
C ARG A 264 -9.65 -1.14 9.82
N ARG A 265 -9.07 -2.28 9.45
CA ARG A 265 -9.78 -3.43 8.86
C ARG A 265 -10.41 -4.32 9.93
N VAL A 266 -9.87 -4.27 11.15
CA VAL A 266 -10.20 -5.15 12.27
C VAL A 266 -11.30 -4.56 13.16
N LEU A 267 -11.29 -3.23 13.35
CA LEU A 267 -12.16 -2.49 14.26
C LEU A 267 -13.26 -1.74 13.52
N ALA A 268 -14.41 -1.54 14.17
CA ALA A 268 -15.43 -0.63 13.65
C ALA A 268 -14.91 0.82 13.67
N PRO A 269 -15.41 1.73 12.81
CA PRO A 269 -14.84 3.08 12.66
C PRO A 269 -14.73 3.89 13.96
N ALA A 270 -15.72 3.80 14.85
CA ALA A 270 -15.69 4.49 16.15
C ALA A 270 -14.65 3.89 17.11
N GLU A 271 -14.54 2.56 17.14
CA GLU A 271 -13.54 1.86 17.96
C GLU A 271 -12.12 2.12 17.44
N PHE A 272 -11.94 2.10 16.12
CA PHE A 272 -10.68 2.42 15.46
C PHE A 272 -10.24 3.85 15.77
N ALA A 273 -11.14 4.84 15.68
CA ALA A 273 -10.81 6.22 16.01
C ALA A 273 -10.30 6.39 17.45
N ALA A 274 -10.96 5.74 18.41
CA ALA A 274 -10.56 5.75 19.81
C ALA A 274 -9.27 4.98 20.09
N TRP A 275 -9.03 3.86 19.40
CA TRP A 275 -7.78 3.11 19.46
C TRP A 275 -6.62 3.95 18.90
N LEU A 276 -6.81 4.57 17.72
CA LEU A 276 -5.81 5.40 17.06
C LEU A 276 -5.39 6.61 17.92
N ASP A 277 -6.29 7.16 18.73
CA ASP A 277 -5.97 8.27 19.66
C ASP A 277 -4.94 7.84 20.71
N ARG A 278 -4.95 6.57 21.14
CA ARG A 278 -3.97 6.03 22.09
C ARG A 278 -2.71 5.52 21.39
N PHE A 279 -2.88 4.96 20.19
CA PHE A 279 -1.78 4.36 19.44
C PHE A 279 -0.87 5.40 18.79
N LEU A 280 -1.45 6.45 18.20
CA LEU A 280 -0.72 7.54 17.54
C LEU A 280 -1.20 8.92 18.05
N PRO A 281 -0.97 9.24 19.34
CA PRO A 281 -1.45 10.48 19.95
C PRO A 281 -0.82 11.75 19.34
N ALA A 282 0.32 11.60 18.67
CA ALA A 282 1.06 12.70 18.06
C ALA A 282 0.50 13.20 16.73
N ILE A 283 -0.53 12.55 16.14
CA ILE A 283 -1.12 13.00 14.88
C ILE A 283 -1.71 14.41 15.07
N PRO A 284 -1.24 15.42 14.32
CA PRO A 284 -1.76 16.77 14.44
C PRO A 284 -3.22 16.88 14.01
N ARG A 285 -3.89 17.95 14.47
CA ARG A 285 -5.26 18.28 14.06
C ARG A 285 -5.34 19.35 12.96
N ARG A 286 -4.18 19.89 12.55
CA ARG A 286 -4.04 20.89 11.48
C ARG A 286 -3.45 20.23 10.25
N ALA A 287 -3.77 20.75 9.07
CA ALA A 287 -3.21 20.27 7.81
C ALA A 287 -1.70 20.56 7.73
N ARG A 288 -0.89 19.68 8.32
CA ARG A 288 0.57 19.71 8.27
C ARG A 288 1.07 18.30 7.99
N ALA A 289 2.16 18.20 7.24
CA ALA A 289 2.80 16.94 6.84
C ALA A 289 4.14 16.70 7.57
N ASP A 290 4.71 17.72 8.20
CA ASP A 290 6.03 17.71 8.85
C ASP A 290 6.14 16.81 10.09
N TRP A 291 5.00 16.37 10.62
CA TRP A 291 4.95 15.42 11.73
C TRP A 291 5.38 13.99 11.36
N LEU A 292 5.47 13.69 10.06
CA LEU A 292 6.00 12.43 9.54
C LEU A 292 6.96 12.71 8.38
N ALA A 293 8.25 12.64 8.65
CA ALA A 293 9.27 12.95 7.65
C ALA A 293 9.29 11.88 6.52
N PRO A 294 9.37 12.29 5.24
CA PRO A 294 9.62 11.39 4.13
C PRO A 294 10.95 10.64 4.24
N GLY A 295 10.98 9.42 3.70
CA GLY A 295 12.24 8.72 3.46
C GLY A 295 13.07 9.44 2.39
N VAL A 296 14.39 9.43 2.55
CA VAL A 296 15.34 10.08 1.63
C VAL A 296 16.35 9.05 1.15
N VAL A 297 16.43 8.85 -0.16
CA VAL A 297 17.43 7.98 -0.79
C VAL A 297 18.55 8.84 -1.36
N LEU A 298 19.77 8.66 -0.83
CA LEU A 298 20.96 9.36 -1.32
C LEU A 298 21.66 8.56 -2.44
N ASP A 299 21.68 7.23 -2.33
CA ASP A 299 22.19 6.32 -3.35
C ASP A 299 21.06 5.40 -3.83
N LYS A 300 20.61 5.62 -5.07
CA LYS A 300 19.53 4.83 -5.70
C LYS A 300 20.02 3.53 -6.35
N ALA A 301 21.33 3.32 -6.43
CA ALA A 301 21.89 2.08 -6.97
C ALA A 301 21.95 0.97 -5.90
N ASP A 302 22.04 1.34 -4.62
CA ASP A 302 21.92 0.40 -3.52
C ASP A 302 20.47 -0.06 -3.34
N GLY A 303 20.22 -1.35 -3.56
CA GLY A 303 18.87 -1.90 -3.49
C GLY A 303 18.22 -1.85 -2.11
N LYS A 304 19.00 -1.86 -1.04
CA LYS A 304 18.48 -1.72 0.33
C LYS A 304 18.17 -0.27 0.67
N LEU A 305 18.97 0.69 0.20
CA LEU A 305 18.67 2.11 0.42
C LEU A 305 17.48 2.58 -0.43
N ALA A 306 17.34 2.05 -1.65
CA ALA A 306 16.20 2.33 -2.53
C ALA A 306 14.84 1.94 -1.91
N HIS A 307 14.81 1.10 -0.87
CA HIS A 307 13.60 0.79 -0.12
C HIS A 307 12.86 2.04 0.40
N LEU A 308 13.57 3.11 0.76
CA LEU A 308 12.95 4.33 1.28
C LEU A 308 12.09 5.06 0.24
N ASP A 309 12.35 4.87 -1.06
CA ASP A 309 11.47 5.37 -2.12
C ASP A 309 10.11 4.62 -2.07
N GLY A 310 10.13 3.31 -1.86
CA GLY A 310 8.92 2.51 -1.64
C GLY A 310 8.26 2.74 -0.29
N LEU A 311 9.01 3.13 0.75
CA LEU A 311 8.44 3.55 2.02
C LEU A 311 7.51 4.75 1.86
N ASN A 312 7.89 5.73 1.03
CA ASN A 312 7.04 6.87 0.77
C ASN A 312 5.72 6.43 0.10
N LEU A 313 5.77 5.50 -0.85
CA LEU A 313 4.57 4.94 -1.47
C LEU A 313 3.70 4.19 -0.44
N SER A 314 4.32 3.37 0.41
CA SER A 314 3.60 2.58 1.42
C SER A 314 2.96 3.41 2.51
N ARG A 315 3.69 4.40 3.01
CA ARG A 315 3.14 5.39 3.95
C ARG A 315 1.97 6.15 3.34
N ALA A 316 2.06 6.55 2.07
CA ALA A 316 0.98 7.28 1.41
C ALA A 316 -0.33 6.47 1.40
N TRP A 317 -0.33 5.21 0.95
CA TRP A 317 -1.57 4.43 0.92
C TRP A 317 -2.04 4.05 2.33
N MET A 318 -1.13 3.80 3.27
CA MET A 318 -1.51 3.48 4.66
C MET A 318 -2.18 4.68 5.31
N LEU A 319 -1.65 5.89 5.11
CA LEU A 319 -2.27 7.14 5.60
C LEU A 319 -3.64 7.39 4.97
N GLU A 320 -3.81 7.09 3.67
CA GLU A 320 -5.12 7.15 3.00
C GLU A 320 -6.10 6.13 3.58
N GLY A 321 -5.64 4.90 3.80
CA GLY A 321 -6.41 3.83 4.44
C GLY A 321 -6.85 4.25 5.84
N ILE A 322 -5.92 4.68 6.70
CA ILE A 322 -6.20 5.18 8.05
C ILE A 322 -7.22 6.31 8.00
N ALA A 323 -7.06 7.28 7.10
CA ALA A 323 -8.02 8.37 6.95
C ALA A 323 -9.42 7.88 6.52
N ALA A 324 -9.51 6.86 5.65
CA ALA A 324 -10.77 6.26 5.22
C ALA A 324 -11.45 5.43 6.33
N GLY A 325 -10.67 4.87 7.27
CA GLY A 325 -11.20 4.15 8.44
C GLY A 325 -11.77 5.04 9.54
N LEU A 326 -11.52 6.36 9.49
CA LEU A 326 -11.99 7.30 10.50
C LEU A 326 -13.40 7.86 10.18
N PRO A 327 -14.16 8.26 11.22
CA PRO A 327 -15.41 8.99 11.02
C PRO A 327 -15.22 10.26 10.18
N PRO A 328 -16.20 10.66 9.33
CA PRO A 328 -16.03 11.78 8.38
C PRO A 328 -15.66 13.15 8.98
N ARG A 329 -15.86 13.34 10.29
CA ARG A 329 -15.57 14.59 11.01
C ARG A 329 -14.39 14.46 11.98
N ASP A 330 -13.60 13.40 11.88
CA ASP A 330 -12.43 13.21 12.73
C ASP A 330 -11.40 14.34 12.51
N ARG A 331 -10.90 14.92 13.61
CA ARG A 331 -10.03 16.09 13.58
C ARG A 331 -8.63 15.81 13.06
N ARG A 332 -8.24 14.54 12.92
CA ARG A 332 -6.93 14.11 12.38
C ARG A 332 -6.91 14.04 10.86
N LEU A 333 -8.08 13.99 10.21
CA LEU A 333 -8.20 13.87 8.75
C LEU A 333 -7.34 14.89 7.97
N PRO A 334 -7.28 16.19 8.34
CA PRO A 334 -6.47 17.15 7.60
C PRO A 334 -4.97 16.82 7.64
N ALA A 335 -4.43 16.36 8.77
CA ALA A 335 -3.01 16.03 8.92
C ALA A 335 -2.65 14.73 8.17
N LEU A 336 -3.51 13.71 8.29
CA LEU A 336 -3.33 12.44 7.59
C LEU A 336 -3.31 12.64 6.07
N ARG A 337 -4.26 13.43 5.54
CA ARG A 337 -4.33 13.74 4.11
C ARG A 337 -3.13 14.56 3.62
N ALA A 338 -2.66 15.52 4.42
CA ALA A 338 -1.48 16.32 4.09
C ALA A 338 -0.22 15.46 4.03
N ALA A 339 0.01 14.60 5.03
CA ALA A 339 1.12 13.66 5.04
C ALA A 339 1.03 12.66 3.86
N ALA A 340 -0.15 12.09 3.62
CA ALA A 340 -0.38 11.17 2.50
C ALA A 340 -0.03 11.82 1.16
N ALA A 341 -0.48 13.06 0.92
CA ALA A 341 -0.17 13.80 -0.29
C ALA A 341 1.34 14.04 -0.47
N ARG A 342 2.05 14.41 0.60
CA ARG A 342 3.50 14.63 0.55
C ARG A 342 4.29 13.35 0.26
N HIS A 343 3.95 12.26 0.93
CA HIS A 343 4.58 10.96 0.69
C HIS A 343 4.25 10.42 -0.71
N ARG A 344 3.02 10.62 -1.20
CA ARG A 344 2.62 10.25 -2.56
C ARG A 344 3.45 10.99 -3.61
N GLU A 345 3.57 12.31 -3.49
CA GLU A 345 4.33 13.15 -4.42
C GLU A 345 5.78 12.64 -4.54
N LEU A 346 6.46 12.47 -3.41
CA LEU A 346 7.86 12.05 -3.38
C LEU A 346 8.05 10.60 -3.82
N GLY A 347 7.17 9.69 -3.37
CA GLY A 347 7.22 8.28 -3.74
C GLY A 347 7.02 8.08 -5.24
N LEU A 348 6.05 8.77 -5.84
CA LEU A 348 5.79 8.68 -7.29
C LEU A 348 6.91 9.29 -8.13
N ALA A 349 7.47 10.43 -7.69
CA ALA A 349 8.63 11.04 -8.37
C ALA A 349 9.85 10.12 -8.40
N ALA A 350 9.96 9.20 -7.44
CA ALA A 350 11.05 8.24 -7.36
C ALA A 350 10.88 7.01 -8.27
N VAL A 351 9.69 6.73 -8.80
CA VAL A 351 9.45 5.60 -9.68
C VAL A 351 9.94 5.93 -11.08
N SER A 352 11.26 5.86 -11.27
CA SER A 352 11.92 5.98 -12.57
C SER A 352 12.68 4.70 -12.90
N GLY A 353 12.70 4.31 -14.18
CA GLY A 353 13.34 3.07 -14.64
C GLY A 353 14.88 3.07 -14.63
N GLY A 354 15.52 4.03 -13.95
CA GLY A 354 16.96 4.25 -14.03
C GLY A 354 17.82 3.18 -13.35
N HIS A 355 17.29 2.45 -12.36
CA HIS A 355 18.03 1.43 -11.61
C HIS A 355 17.18 0.18 -11.36
N TYR A 356 17.74 -0.99 -11.71
CA TYR A 356 17.05 -2.28 -11.57
C TYR A 356 16.61 -2.58 -10.13
N ALA A 357 17.36 -2.09 -9.14
CA ALA A 357 17.14 -2.36 -7.73
C ALA A 357 15.80 -1.83 -7.18
N GLY A 358 15.29 -0.72 -7.73
CA GLY A 358 13.93 -0.23 -7.44
C GLY A 358 12.90 -0.60 -8.52
N ALA A 359 13.33 -0.68 -9.78
CA ALA A 359 12.47 -0.90 -10.94
C ALA A 359 11.57 -2.16 -10.84
N HIS A 360 12.08 -3.25 -10.26
CA HIS A 360 11.38 -4.54 -10.29
C HIS A 360 10.15 -4.64 -9.35
N TRP A 361 9.95 -3.69 -8.43
CA TRP A 361 8.84 -3.75 -7.46
C TRP A 361 8.14 -2.41 -7.19
N LEU A 362 8.81 -1.26 -7.38
CA LEU A 362 8.22 0.06 -7.09
C LEU A 362 6.98 0.36 -7.94
N GLY A 363 6.91 -0.12 -9.18
CA GLY A 363 5.72 0.01 -10.03
C GLY A 363 4.47 -0.63 -9.41
N SER A 364 4.65 -1.73 -8.67
CA SER A 364 3.57 -2.41 -7.95
C SER A 364 3.09 -1.59 -6.76
N PHE A 365 4.01 -1.01 -5.98
CA PHE A 365 3.66 -0.12 -4.87
C PHE A 365 2.95 1.16 -5.35
N ALA A 366 3.44 1.74 -6.46
CA ALA A 366 2.83 2.93 -7.06
C ALA A 366 1.44 2.65 -7.61
N THR A 367 1.25 1.48 -8.25
CA THR A 367 -0.06 1.06 -8.74
C THR A 367 -1.00 0.70 -7.60
N TYR A 368 -0.51 0.11 -6.51
CA TYR A 368 -1.31 -0.13 -5.31
C TYR A 368 -1.83 1.19 -4.72
N LEU A 369 -1.00 2.23 -4.68
CA LEU A 369 -1.38 3.58 -4.26
C LEU A 369 -2.40 4.23 -5.20
N LEU A 370 -2.16 4.22 -6.53
CA LEU A 370 -2.95 4.96 -7.51
C LEU A 370 -4.19 4.22 -8.03
N ALA A 371 -4.21 2.90 -7.90
CA ALA A 371 -5.25 2.00 -8.38
C ALA A 371 -5.49 0.86 -7.38
N PRO A 372 -5.87 1.16 -6.11
CA PRO A 372 -5.95 0.17 -5.04
C PRO A 372 -6.91 -0.98 -5.38
N PRO A 373 -6.68 -2.20 -4.86
CA PRO A 373 -7.56 -3.34 -5.08
C PRO A 373 -9.03 -3.00 -4.78
N GLY A 374 -9.96 -3.52 -5.58
CA GLY A 374 -11.41 -3.27 -5.41
C GLY A 374 -11.92 -1.92 -5.92
N ALA A 375 -11.06 -0.97 -6.30
CA ALA A 375 -11.49 0.22 -7.04
C ALA A 375 -11.89 -0.18 -8.47
N ALA A 376 -13.20 -0.16 -8.77
CA ALA A 376 -13.75 -0.43 -10.11
C ALA A 376 -13.26 0.61 -11.15
N GLY A 377 -13.12 0.18 -12.40
CA GLY A 377 -12.63 1.03 -13.50
C GLY A 377 -13.68 2.03 -13.99
N GLU A 378 -13.56 3.30 -13.59
CA GLU A 378 -14.24 4.43 -14.26
C GLU A 378 -13.38 5.00 -15.40
N GLY A 379 -12.87 4.14 -16.27
CA GLY A 379 -11.89 4.49 -17.30
C GLY A 379 -12.42 4.62 -18.74
N ALA A 380 -13.75 4.58 -18.95
CA ALA A 380 -14.31 4.86 -20.27
C ALA A 380 -14.67 6.35 -20.36
N ALA A 381 -13.76 7.17 -20.90
CA ALA A 381 -14.14 8.48 -21.41
C ALA A 381 -15.23 8.30 -22.49
N PRO A 382 -16.33 9.07 -22.48
CA PRO A 382 -17.35 8.96 -23.51
C PRO A 382 -16.73 9.28 -24.87
N ALA A 383 -16.89 8.36 -25.82
CA ALA A 383 -16.55 8.59 -27.21
C ALA A 383 -17.22 9.90 -27.65
N ALA A 384 -16.41 10.83 -28.18
CA ALA A 384 -16.90 12.07 -28.76
C ALA A 384 -17.98 11.73 -29.79
N ALA A 385 -19.20 12.20 -29.54
CA ALA A 385 -20.28 12.15 -30.52
C ALA A 385 -19.82 12.96 -31.73
N GLY A 386 -19.43 12.26 -32.80
CA GLY A 386 -19.18 12.85 -34.10
C GLY A 386 -20.47 13.44 -34.63
N GLY A 387 -20.50 14.75 -34.76
CA GLY A 387 -21.56 15.46 -35.46
C GLY A 387 -21.66 14.99 -36.91
N ARG A 388 -22.90 14.76 -37.33
CA ARG A 388 -23.34 14.95 -38.71
C ARG A 388 -24.47 15.95 -38.72
#